data_AF-A0AAD5IL91-F1
#
_entry.id   AF-A0AAD5IL91-F1
#
_cell.length_a   1.000
_cell.length_b   1.000
_cell.length_c   1.000
_cell.angle_alpha   90.00
_cell.angle_beta   90.00
_cell.angle_gamma   90.00
#
_symmetry.space_group_name_H-M   'P 1'
#
loop_
_entity.id
_entity.type
_entity.pdbx_description
1 polymer ?
#
loop_
_entity_poly.entity_id
_entity_poly.type
_entity_poly.pdbx_seq_one_letter_code
_entity_poly.pdbx_strand_id
1 'polypeptide(L)'
;MGAAAIEVEIISRQTIKPSSPTPQYLRNMKLSFIDQTAPVMYTALLLFYNNANNHHHQIKSSSQISHHLKSSLSTMLSRFYPLAGTIIDQTTIDCDDAGAQFVEARVNCLLSDILQQSDSLLFRNFLPVEIESTEAEAGRVLFVQANFFHCGGMVIGLCISHKIADVATISTVVKGWSAAALQSKEAAVEVCFPATSIFPPVNTYIPPMKLVRDKYVTTDKEV
;
A
#
# COMPACT_ATOMS: atom_id res chain seq x y z
N MET A 1 -3.08 -31.64 -20.71
CA MET A 1 -2.50 -31.25 -19.41
C MET A 1 -3.33 -30.09 -18.90
N GLY A 2 -4.03 -30.23 -17.78
CA GLY A 2 -4.80 -29.12 -17.20
C GLY A 2 -3.83 -28.01 -16.76
N ALA A 3 -4.17 -26.75 -17.03
CA ALA A 3 -3.41 -25.62 -16.52
C ALA A 3 -3.39 -25.72 -14.99
N ALA A 4 -2.20 -25.74 -14.38
CA ALA A 4 -2.09 -25.67 -12.92
C ALA A 4 -2.72 -24.36 -12.46
N ALA A 5 -3.54 -24.41 -11.40
CA ALA A 5 -4.15 -23.21 -10.84
C ALA A 5 -3.06 -22.29 -10.28
N ILE A 6 -3.18 -20.99 -10.58
CA ILE A 6 -2.30 -19.98 -10.00
C ILE A 6 -2.58 -19.89 -8.51
N GLU A 7 -1.56 -20.18 -7.70
CA GLU A 7 -1.62 -20.21 -6.25
C GLU A 7 -0.64 -19.20 -5.65
N VAL A 8 -1.13 -18.43 -4.69
CA VAL A 8 -0.33 -17.49 -3.89
C VAL A 8 -0.23 -18.07 -2.48
N GLU A 9 0.93 -18.62 -2.14
CA GLU A 9 1.23 -19.20 -0.84
C GLU A 9 1.78 -18.12 0.10
N ILE A 10 1.10 -17.85 1.21
CA ILE A 10 1.60 -16.91 2.22
C ILE A 10 2.70 -17.58 3.05
N ILE A 11 3.90 -17.01 3.01
CA ILE A 11 5.08 -17.50 3.73
C ILE A 11 5.17 -16.87 5.12
N SER A 12 4.95 -15.56 5.24
CA SER A 12 5.01 -14.87 6.52
C SER A 12 4.16 -13.60 6.55
N ARG A 13 3.75 -13.21 7.77
CA ARG A 13 3.11 -11.92 8.07
C ARG A 13 3.88 -11.26 9.19
N GLN A 14 4.25 -10.00 9.03
CA GLN A 14 5.03 -9.24 10.01
C GLN A 14 4.49 -7.82 10.12
N THR A 15 4.65 -7.22 11.29
CA THR A 15 4.34 -5.81 11.50
C THR A 15 5.62 -5.00 11.45
N ILE A 16 5.69 -4.04 10.53
CA ILE A 16 6.84 -3.19 10.31
C ILE A 16 6.59 -1.83 10.96
N LYS A 17 7.37 -1.55 12.00
CA LYS A 17 7.34 -0.28 12.74
C LYS A 17 8.29 0.74 12.11
N PRO A 18 8.08 2.05 12.34
CA PRO A 18 9.04 3.05 11.94
C PRO A 18 10.39 2.82 12.62
N SER A 19 11.48 3.19 11.93
CA SER A 19 12.84 3.06 12.45
C SER A 19 13.17 4.08 13.54
N SER A 20 12.43 5.18 13.61
CA SER A 20 12.48 6.19 14.67
C SER A 20 11.07 6.49 15.15
N PRO A 21 10.86 6.65 16.46
CA PRO A 21 9.53 6.85 17.03
C PRO A 21 8.89 8.16 16.58
N THR A 22 7.58 8.15 16.41
CA THR A 22 6.80 9.35 16.12
C THR A 22 6.84 10.31 17.33
N PRO A 23 7.24 11.58 17.15
CA PRO A 23 7.21 12.56 18.23
C PRO A 23 5.80 12.73 18.81
N GLN A 24 5.71 12.87 20.14
CA GLN A 24 4.42 12.91 20.85
C GLN A 24 3.47 14.01 20.35
N TYR A 25 4.00 15.15 19.89
CA TYR A 25 3.19 16.25 19.36
C TYR A 25 2.60 15.98 17.97
N LEU A 26 3.08 14.96 17.26
CA LEU A 26 2.57 14.47 15.97
C LEU A 26 1.64 13.26 16.12
N ARG A 27 1.42 12.78 17.35
CA ARG A 27 0.71 11.54 17.62
C ARG A 27 -0.74 11.57 17.14
N ASN A 28 -1.44 12.70 17.27
CA ASN A 28 -2.83 12.79 16.86
C ASN A 28 -2.94 13.52 15.53
N MET A 29 -3.18 12.79 14.45
CA MET A 29 -3.42 13.39 13.14
C MET A 29 -4.92 13.46 12.87
N LYS A 30 -5.44 14.67 12.73
CA LYS A 30 -6.83 14.89 12.33
C LYS A 30 -6.98 14.71 10.82
N LEU A 31 -8.05 14.03 10.42
CA LEU A 31 -8.47 13.91 9.03
C LEU A 31 -9.15 15.23 8.60
N SER A 32 -8.85 15.72 7.41
CA SER A 32 -9.52 16.90 6.85
C SER A 32 -10.98 16.60 6.49
N PHE A 33 -11.77 17.62 6.16
CA PHE A 33 -13.14 17.39 5.68
C PHE A 33 -13.20 16.43 4.47
N ILE A 34 -12.25 16.55 3.53
CA ILE A 34 -12.18 15.68 2.36
C ILE A 34 -11.93 14.23 2.79
N ASP A 35 -10.97 14.03 3.70
CA ASP A 35 -10.62 12.72 4.25
C ASP A 35 -11.81 12.08 5.00
N GLN A 36 -12.55 12.87 5.78
CA GLN A 36 -13.75 12.42 6.49
C GLN A 36 -14.81 11.90 5.51
N THR A 37 -15.00 12.57 4.36
CA THR A 37 -15.97 12.15 3.33
C THR A 37 -15.51 10.99 2.46
N ALA A 38 -14.21 10.66 2.47
CA ALA A 38 -13.64 9.65 1.59
C ALA A 38 -14.28 8.26 1.80
N PRO A 39 -14.37 7.44 0.74
CA PRO A 39 -14.90 6.08 0.84
C PRO A 39 -14.14 5.23 1.87
N VAL A 40 -14.84 4.35 2.56
CA VAL A 40 -14.22 3.34 3.42
C VAL A 40 -13.72 2.20 2.54
N MET A 41 -12.47 2.30 2.12
CA MET A 41 -11.78 1.29 1.33
C MET A 41 -10.27 1.51 1.38
N TYR A 42 -9.50 0.52 0.96
CA TYR A 42 -8.09 0.67 0.63
C TYR A 42 -7.92 1.08 -0.83
N THR A 43 -7.18 2.15 -1.06
CA THR A 43 -6.64 2.45 -2.38
C THR A 43 -5.47 1.50 -2.65
N ALA A 44 -5.59 0.67 -3.68
CA ALA A 44 -4.65 -0.39 -4.00
C ALA A 44 -3.77 -0.07 -5.21
N LEU A 45 -2.49 -0.47 -5.15
CA LEU A 45 -1.53 -0.38 -6.26
C LEU A 45 -0.74 -1.69 -6.35
N LEU A 46 -0.57 -2.19 -7.58
CA LEU A 46 0.33 -3.31 -7.88
C LEU A 46 1.51 -2.83 -8.71
N LEU A 47 2.72 -3.19 -8.30
CA LEU A 47 3.97 -2.89 -9.00
C LEU A 47 4.64 -4.21 -9.43
N PHE A 48 4.82 -4.38 -10.74
CA PHE A 48 5.39 -5.58 -11.34
C PHE A 48 6.85 -5.35 -11.69
N TYR A 49 7.73 -6.21 -11.20
CA TYR A 49 9.17 -6.15 -11.43
C TYR A 49 9.65 -7.46 -12.04
N ASN A 50 10.26 -7.37 -13.22
CA ASN A 50 10.98 -8.50 -13.77
C ASN A 50 12.32 -8.68 -13.05
N ASN A 51 12.89 -9.88 -13.14
CA ASN A 51 14.24 -10.11 -12.66
C ASN A 51 15.22 -9.29 -13.50
N ALA A 52 15.83 -8.27 -12.90
CA ALA A 52 16.88 -7.48 -13.52
C ALA A 52 18.19 -8.28 -13.54
N ASN A 53 18.27 -9.31 -14.39
CA ASN A 53 19.53 -9.98 -14.74
C ASN A 53 20.38 -9.04 -15.61
N ASN A 54 20.82 -7.91 -15.07
CA ASN A 54 21.93 -7.17 -15.66
C ASN A 54 23.22 -7.85 -15.20
N HIS A 55 23.99 -8.31 -16.19
CA HIS A 55 25.18 -9.18 -16.12
C HIS A 55 26.34 -8.77 -15.16
N HIS A 56 26.14 -7.80 -14.27
CA HIS A 56 27.18 -7.27 -13.36
C HIS A 56 26.77 -7.17 -11.88
N HIS A 57 25.54 -7.54 -11.49
CA HIS A 57 25.14 -7.57 -10.07
C HIS A 57 24.81 -8.98 -9.59
N GLN A 58 25.29 -9.32 -8.37
CA GLN A 58 24.93 -10.56 -7.69
C GLN A 58 23.42 -10.73 -7.65
N ILE A 59 22.93 -11.90 -8.06
CA ILE A 59 21.52 -12.28 -7.95
C ILE A 59 21.15 -12.24 -6.46
N LYS A 60 20.34 -11.27 -6.05
CA LYS A 60 19.83 -11.21 -4.68
C LYS A 60 18.77 -12.28 -4.51
N SER A 61 18.85 -13.05 -3.42
CA SER A 61 17.79 -13.99 -3.06
C SER A 61 16.49 -13.25 -2.70
N SER A 62 15.34 -13.92 -2.82
CA SER A 62 14.06 -13.37 -2.35
C SER A 62 14.09 -12.95 -0.88
N SER A 63 14.85 -13.68 -0.04
CA SER A 63 15.04 -13.32 1.37
C SER A 63 15.83 -12.01 1.55
N GLN A 64 16.89 -11.80 0.76
CA GLN A 64 17.66 -10.55 0.78
C GLN A 64 16.83 -9.37 0.27
N ILE A 65 16.05 -9.57 -0.80
CA ILE A 65 15.14 -8.55 -1.32
C ILE A 65 14.07 -8.21 -0.28
N SER A 66 13.45 -9.22 0.33
CA SER A 66 12.42 -8.98 1.34
C SER A 66 12.95 -8.27 2.58
N HIS A 67 14.12 -8.69 3.10
CA HIS A 67 14.77 -7.98 4.20
C HIS A 67 15.03 -6.50 3.85
N HIS A 68 15.50 -6.24 2.63
CA HIS A 68 15.71 -4.89 2.13
C HIS A 68 14.41 -4.08 2.04
N LEU A 69 13.33 -4.66 1.52
CA LEU A 69 12.00 -4.04 1.46
C LEU A 69 11.47 -3.68 2.85
N LYS A 70 11.59 -4.59 3.83
CA LYS A 70 11.14 -4.34 5.21
C LYS A 70 11.95 -3.23 5.89
N SER A 71 13.28 -3.26 5.73
CA SER A 71 14.18 -2.26 6.33
C SER A 71 13.94 -0.86 5.74
N SER A 72 13.79 -0.77 4.42
CA SER A 72 13.47 0.51 3.77
C SER A 72 12.06 0.98 4.08
N LEU A 73 11.10 0.07 4.24
CA LEU A 73 9.74 0.40 4.66
C LEU A 73 9.74 1.00 6.06
N SER A 74 10.45 0.38 7.01
CA SER A 74 10.64 0.91 8.37
C SER A 74 11.24 2.32 8.34
N THR A 75 12.22 2.56 7.47
CA THR A 75 12.82 3.90 7.30
C THR A 75 11.86 4.92 6.70
N MET A 76 11.04 4.51 5.72
CA MET A 76 10.02 5.36 5.11
C MET A 76 8.92 5.73 6.11
N LEU A 77 8.47 4.76 6.91
CA LEU A 77 7.44 4.96 7.93
C LEU A 77 7.82 6.01 8.97
N SER A 78 9.11 6.18 9.29
CA SER A 78 9.56 7.28 10.16
C SER A 78 9.25 8.67 9.60
N ARG A 79 9.18 8.81 8.28
CA ARG A 79 8.88 10.07 7.58
C ARG A 79 7.39 10.19 7.27
N PHE A 80 6.76 9.09 6.87
CA PHE A 80 5.33 8.99 6.61
C PHE A 80 4.63 8.35 7.81
N TYR A 81 4.86 8.91 8.99
CA TYR A 81 4.46 8.34 10.28
C TYR A 81 2.97 8.00 10.40
N PRO A 82 2.00 8.71 9.79
CA PRO A 82 0.60 8.30 9.88
C PRO A 82 0.33 6.94 9.24
N LEU A 83 1.15 6.50 8.28
CA LEU A 83 1.02 5.17 7.67
C LEU A 83 1.38 4.02 8.62
N ALA A 84 2.11 4.32 9.70
CA ALA A 84 2.38 3.37 10.79
C ALA A 84 1.36 3.49 11.94
N GLY A 85 0.34 4.34 11.82
CA GLY A 85 -0.67 4.54 12.84
C GLY A 85 -1.88 3.61 12.71
N THR A 86 -2.86 3.90 13.56
CA THR A 86 -4.15 3.23 13.63
C THR A 86 -5.26 4.26 13.42
N ILE A 87 -6.17 3.97 12.49
CA ILE A 87 -7.43 4.71 12.31
C ILE A 87 -8.31 4.36 13.51
N ILE A 88 -8.60 5.36 14.35
CA ILE A 88 -9.42 5.15 15.56
C ILE A 88 -10.90 5.33 15.23
N ASP A 89 -11.20 6.31 14.40
CA ASP A 89 -12.53 6.65 13.94
C ASP A 89 -12.47 7.40 12.60
N GLN A 90 -13.61 7.88 12.12
CA GLN A 90 -13.72 8.62 10.85
C GLN A 90 -13.05 10.00 10.84
N THR A 91 -12.46 10.44 11.96
CA THR A 91 -11.93 11.79 12.15
C THR A 91 -10.44 11.83 12.48
N THR A 92 -9.87 10.74 13.00
CA THR A 92 -8.54 10.78 13.60
C THR A 92 -7.75 9.50 13.36
N ILE A 93 -6.46 9.67 13.10
CA ILE A 93 -5.45 8.61 13.12
C ILE A 93 -4.58 8.82 14.36
N ASP A 94 -4.48 7.80 15.22
CA ASP A 94 -3.45 7.73 16.27
C ASP A 94 -2.16 7.21 15.62
N CYS A 95 -1.18 8.09 15.45
CA CYS A 95 0.16 7.78 15.01
C CYS A 95 0.95 7.13 16.16
N ASP A 96 0.50 5.94 16.55
CA ASP A 96 0.94 5.15 17.71
C ASP A 96 2.12 4.22 17.42
N ASP A 97 2.68 4.28 16.21
CA ASP A 97 3.70 3.37 15.69
C ASP A 97 3.29 1.88 15.78
N ALA A 98 1.99 1.58 15.70
CA ALA A 98 1.48 0.21 15.60
C ALA A 98 2.09 -0.54 14.42
N GLY A 99 2.38 0.16 13.33
CA GLY A 99 3.14 -0.30 12.17
C GLY A 99 2.27 -0.87 11.04
N ALA A 100 2.90 -0.95 9.86
CA ALA A 100 2.30 -1.49 8.66
C ALA A 100 2.34 -3.03 8.65
N GLN A 101 1.36 -3.68 8.03
CA GLN A 101 1.42 -5.13 7.81
C GLN A 101 2.24 -5.40 6.56
N PHE A 102 3.21 -6.29 6.66
CA PHE A 102 4.01 -6.78 5.56
C PHE A 102 3.82 -8.28 5.41
N VAL A 103 3.33 -8.70 4.25
CA VAL A 103 3.08 -10.10 3.90
C VAL A 103 4.11 -10.54 2.86
N GLU A 104 4.73 -11.68 3.09
CA GLU A 104 5.56 -12.35 2.09
C GLU A 104 4.78 -13.53 1.51
N ALA A 105 4.77 -13.63 0.19
CA ALA A 105 4.13 -14.72 -0.52
C ALA A 105 5.01 -15.30 -1.62
N ARG A 106 4.79 -16.57 -1.93
CA ARG A 106 5.38 -17.27 -3.08
C ARG A 106 4.29 -17.56 -4.10
N VAL A 107 4.62 -17.40 -5.38
CA VAL A 107 3.68 -17.66 -6.48
C VAL A 107 4.18 -18.81 -7.34
N ASN A 108 3.32 -19.80 -7.58
CA ASN A 108 3.64 -21.07 -8.24
C ASN A 108 3.68 -21.01 -9.79
N CYS A 109 3.87 -19.83 -10.39
CA CYS A 109 3.93 -19.65 -11.85
C CYS A 109 5.03 -18.64 -12.25
N LEU A 110 5.13 -18.33 -13.54
CA LEU A 110 5.99 -17.26 -14.04
C LEU A 110 5.25 -15.92 -13.98
N LEU A 111 5.99 -14.83 -13.80
CA LEU A 111 5.40 -13.49 -13.86
C LEU A 111 4.75 -13.21 -15.24
N SER A 112 5.34 -13.73 -16.31
CA SER A 112 4.79 -13.63 -17.67
C SER A 112 3.40 -14.25 -17.80
N ASP A 113 3.15 -15.34 -17.06
CA ASP A 113 1.87 -16.05 -17.13
C ASP A 113 0.76 -15.21 -16.50
N ILE A 114 1.09 -14.46 -15.42
CA ILE A 114 0.19 -13.49 -14.78
C ILE A 114 -0.11 -12.31 -15.70
N LEU A 115 0.91 -11.76 -16.37
CA LEU A 115 0.75 -10.60 -17.26
C LEU A 115 -0.09 -10.90 -18.51
N GLN A 116 -0.29 -12.18 -18.84
CA GLN A 116 -1.16 -12.62 -19.93
C GLN A 116 -2.61 -12.87 -19.48
N GLN A 117 -2.92 -12.81 -18.19
CA GLN A 117 -4.27 -13.05 -17.69
C GLN A 117 -5.17 -11.84 -17.92
N SER A 118 -6.40 -12.09 -18.38
CA SER A 118 -7.44 -11.08 -18.52
C SER A 118 -8.37 -10.97 -17.30
N ASP A 119 -8.32 -11.96 -16.40
CA ASP A 119 -9.15 -11.95 -15.19
C ASP A 119 -8.60 -10.94 -14.17
N SER A 120 -9.34 -9.85 -13.99
CA SER A 120 -8.98 -8.79 -13.06
C SER A 120 -9.07 -9.22 -11.60
N LEU A 121 -9.87 -10.25 -11.28
CA LEU A 121 -10.01 -10.76 -9.92
C LEU A 121 -8.75 -11.47 -9.44
N LEU A 122 -7.99 -12.08 -10.35
CA LEU A 122 -6.71 -12.71 -10.04
C LEU A 122 -5.73 -11.74 -9.37
N PHE A 123 -5.71 -10.48 -9.81
CA PHE A 123 -4.80 -9.47 -9.28
C PHE A 123 -5.06 -9.16 -7.79
N ARG A 124 -6.26 -9.42 -7.29
CA ARG A 124 -6.59 -9.26 -5.87
C ARG A 124 -5.82 -10.23 -4.98
N ASN A 125 -5.38 -11.38 -5.50
CA ASN A 125 -4.57 -12.34 -4.75
C ASN A 125 -3.18 -11.80 -4.39
N PHE A 126 -2.71 -10.76 -5.08
CA PHE A 126 -1.44 -10.10 -4.79
C PHE A 126 -1.56 -8.96 -3.76
N LEU A 127 -2.77 -8.74 -3.21
CA LEU A 127 -3.03 -7.75 -2.18
C LEU A 127 -3.11 -8.42 -0.79
N PRO A 128 -2.59 -7.77 0.26
CA PRO A 128 -2.59 -8.30 1.63
C PRO A 128 -3.94 -8.25 2.33
N VAL A 129 -4.88 -7.45 1.80
CA VAL A 129 -6.20 -7.15 2.36
C VAL A 129 -7.19 -6.87 1.23
N GLU A 130 -8.46 -7.19 1.45
CA GLU A 130 -9.53 -6.82 0.53
C GLU A 130 -9.68 -5.29 0.43
N ILE A 131 -9.90 -4.78 -0.78
CA ILE A 131 -10.06 -3.33 -1.04
C ILE A 131 -11.23 -2.78 -0.22
N GLU A 132 -12.33 -3.52 -0.16
CA GLU A 132 -13.55 -3.15 0.54
C GLU A 132 -13.56 -3.51 2.03
N SER A 133 -12.41 -3.86 2.61
CA SER A 133 -12.32 -4.23 4.03
C SER A 133 -12.73 -3.07 4.95
N THR A 134 -13.54 -3.40 5.97
CA THR A 134 -13.96 -2.44 7.01
C THR A 134 -12.81 -2.00 7.91
N GLU A 135 -11.64 -2.66 7.89
CA GLU A 135 -10.44 -2.18 8.58
C GLU A 135 -9.99 -0.79 8.09
N ALA A 136 -10.43 -0.37 6.90
CA ALA A 136 -10.20 0.97 6.37
C ALA A 136 -10.94 2.07 7.15
N GLU A 137 -11.96 1.73 7.95
CA GLU A 137 -12.70 2.66 8.82
C GLU A 137 -12.13 2.75 10.23
N ALA A 138 -11.69 1.62 10.77
CA ALA A 138 -11.08 1.52 12.08
C ALA A 138 -10.09 0.36 12.08
N GLY A 139 -8.80 0.67 12.05
CA GLY A 139 -7.78 -0.33 11.82
C GLY A 139 -6.51 0.23 11.23
N ARG A 140 -5.75 -0.64 10.57
CA ARG A 140 -4.41 -0.30 10.12
C ARG A 140 -4.45 0.54 8.84
N VAL A 141 -3.55 1.52 8.76
CA VAL A 141 -3.50 2.45 7.62
C VAL A 141 -2.86 1.84 6.39
N LEU A 142 -1.75 1.09 6.55
CA LEU A 142 -0.94 0.55 5.45
C LEU A 142 -0.76 -0.97 5.52
N PHE A 143 -0.94 -1.61 4.37
CA PHE A 143 -0.59 -3.00 4.13
C PHE A 143 0.28 -3.13 2.88
N VAL A 144 1.22 -4.08 2.93
CA VAL A 144 2.13 -4.43 1.84
C VAL A 144 2.16 -5.95 1.67
N GLN A 145 2.14 -6.43 0.42
CA GLN A 145 2.43 -7.82 0.10
C GLN A 145 3.53 -7.90 -0.95
N ALA A 146 4.62 -8.59 -0.63
CA ALA A 146 5.68 -8.92 -1.57
C ALA A 146 5.48 -10.35 -2.07
N ASN A 147 5.21 -10.50 -3.37
CA ASN A 147 4.92 -11.77 -4.03
C ASN A 147 6.12 -12.17 -4.89
N PHE A 148 6.78 -13.27 -4.53
CA PHE A 148 8.00 -13.73 -5.21
C PHE A 148 7.69 -14.90 -6.15
N PHE A 149 8.14 -14.78 -7.40
CA PHE A 149 7.96 -15.79 -8.43
C PHE A 149 9.23 -16.63 -8.60
N HIS A 150 9.06 -17.88 -9.04
CA HIS A 150 10.19 -18.79 -9.28
C HIS A 150 11.15 -18.29 -10.38
N CYS A 151 10.65 -17.48 -11.32
CA CYS A 151 11.45 -16.83 -12.35
C CYS A 151 12.31 -15.65 -11.83
N GLY A 152 12.27 -15.35 -10.53
CA GLY A 152 12.90 -14.18 -9.93
C GLY A 152 12.12 -12.88 -10.10
N GLY A 153 10.97 -12.91 -10.79
CA GLY A 153 10.04 -11.79 -10.85
C GLY A 153 9.37 -11.53 -9.50
N MET A 154 8.84 -10.32 -9.33
CA MET A 154 8.18 -9.90 -8.10
C MET A 154 6.98 -9.00 -8.39
N VAL A 155 5.92 -9.15 -7.59
CA VAL A 155 4.81 -8.20 -7.53
C VAL A 155 4.71 -7.63 -6.13
N ILE A 156 4.74 -6.31 -6.01
CA ILE A 156 4.48 -5.60 -4.74
C ILE A 156 3.06 -5.07 -4.78
N GLY A 157 2.22 -5.56 -3.87
CA GLY A 157 0.90 -5.00 -3.61
C GLY A 157 0.92 -4.03 -2.44
N LEU A 158 0.35 -2.84 -2.64
CA LEU A 158 0.26 -1.77 -1.65
C LEU A 158 -1.21 -1.42 -1.45
N CYS A 159 -1.69 -1.43 -0.21
CA CYS A 159 -3.03 -1.00 0.17
C CYS A 159 -2.92 0.09 1.24
N ILE A 160 -3.39 1.30 0.95
CA ILE A 160 -3.43 2.41 1.92
C ILE A 160 -4.88 2.87 2.07
N SER A 161 -5.35 3.10 3.30
CA SER A 161 -6.73 3.58 3.52
C SER A 161 -6.98 4.87 2.74
N HIS A 162 -8.09 4.90 2.00
CA HIS A 162 -8.50 6.07 1.22
C HIS A 162 -8.86 7.26 2.12
N LYS A 163 -9.01 7.04 3.45
CA LYS A 163 -9.15 8.11 4.44
C LYS A 163 -7.94 9.04 4.53
N ILE A 164 -6.75 8.62 4.09
CA ILE A 164 -5.54 9.46 4.12
C ILE A 164 -4.81 9.50 2.77
N ALA A 165 -5.15 8.61 1.84
CA ALA A 165 -4.43 8.50 0.59
C ALA A 165 -5.33 8.42 -0.64
N ASP A 166 -5.19 9.44 -1.48
CA ASP A 166 -5.52 9.36 -2.89
C ASP A 166 -4.34 8.80 -3.72
N VAL A 167 -4.50 8.75 -5.04
CA VAL A 167 -3.47 8.25 -5.97
C VAL A 167 -2.21 9.13 -5.97
N ALA A 168 -2.33 10.44 -5.74
CA ALA A 168 -1.18 11.33 -5.67
C ALA A 168 -0.35 11.07 -4.39
N THR A 169 -1.03 10.84 -3.26
CA THR A 169 -0.40 10.42 -2.00
C THR A 169 0.29 9.07 -2.18
N ILE A 170 -0.35 8.07 -2.79
CA ILE A 170 0.30 6.77 -3.08
C ILE A 170 1.56 6.95 -3.91
N SER A 171 1.50 7.76 -4.97
CA SER A 171 2.66 8.03 -5.83
C SER A 171 3.81 8.64 -5.03
N THR A 172 3.50 9.53 -4.09
CA THR A 172 4.46 10.15 -3.19
C THR A 172 5.05 9.15 -2.21
N VAL A 173 4.24 8.24 -1.66
CA VAL A 173 4.69 7.14 -0.79
C VAL A 173 5.63 6.19 -1.52
N VAL A 174 5.30 5.80 -2.76
CA VAL A 174 6.17 4.93 -3.59
C VAL A 174 7.52 5.61 -3.88
N LYS A 175 7.51 6.92 -4.20
CA LYS A 175 8.75 7.69 -4.36
C LYS A 175 9.56 7.76 -3.07
N GLY A 176 8.92 8.05 -1.93
CA GLY A 176 9.57 8.08 -0.63
C GLY A 176 10.15 6.73 -0.20
N TRP A 177 9.42 5.64 -0.45
CA TRP A 177 9.87 4.29 -0.12
C TRP A 177 11.04 3.83 -1.00
N SER A 178 10.97 4.08 -2.31
CA SER A 178 12.08 3.79 -3.22
C SER A 178 13.33 4.62 -2.91
N ALA A 179 13.18 5.89 -2.56
CA ALA A 179 14.28 6.73 -2.07
C ALA A 179 14.94 6.15 -0.81
N ALA A 180 14.14 5.69 0.15
CA ALA A 180 14.63 5.03 1.37
C ALA A 180 15.36 3.71 1.04
N ALA A 181 14.85 2.92 0.10
CA ALA A 181 15.50 1.69 -0.36
C ALA A 181 16.86 1.97 -1.03
N LEU A 182 16.96 3.03 -1.82
CA LEU A 182 18.20 3.46 -2.46
C LEU A 182 19.18 4.17 -1.50
N GLN A 183 18.80 4.43 -0.25
CA GLN A 183 19.56 5.24 0.71
C GLN A 183 19.92 6.63 0.16
N SER A 184 19.11 7.17 -0.76
CA SER A 184 19.38 8.47 -1.37
C SER A 184 19.14 9.59 -0.35
N LYS A 185 20.17 10.40 -0.10
CA LYS A 185 20.08 11.61 0.74
C LYS A 185 19.37 12.76 0.03
N GLU A 186 19.40 12.78 -1.31
CA GLU A 186 18.84 13.86 -2.13
C GLU A 186 17.32 13.75 -2.32
N ALA A 187 16.75 12.57 -2.06
CA ALA A 187 15.32 12.29 -2.26
C ALA A 187 14.52 12.27 -0.94
N ALA A 188 14.94 13.06 0.06
CA ALA A 188 14.14 13.27 1.26
C ALA A 188 12.86 14.04 0.89
N VAL A 189 11.80 13.30 0.55
CA VAL A 189 10.46 13.86 0.42
C VAL A 189 10.08 14.40 1.81
N GLU A 190 10.04 15.72 1.94
CA GLU A 190 9.46 16.37 3.10
C GLU A 190 7.94 16.18 3.01
N VAL A 191 7.39 15.43 3.96
CA VAL A 191 5.95 15.11 3.98
C VAL A 191 5.30 16.03 4.99
N CYS A 192 4.44 16.90 4.50
CA CYS A 192 3.56 17.72 5.33
C CYS A 192 2.13 17.27 5.11
N PHE A 193 1.31 17.28 6.17
CA PHE A 193 -0.12 16.98 6.12
C PHE A 193 -0.95 18.25 6.37
N PRO A 194 -0.90 19.28 5.49
CA PRO A 194 -1.54 20.57 5.73
C PRO A 194 -3.04 20.56 5.46
N ALA A 195 -3.62 19.42 5.05
CA ALA A 195 -4.99 19.33 4.55
C ALA A 195 -6.01 19.89 5.53
N THR A 196 -5.80 19.72 6.85
CA THR A 196 -6.68 20.26 7.89
C THR A 196 -6.66 21.78 8.00
N SER A 197 -5.62 22.45 7.51
CA SER A 197 -5.55 23.92 7.45
C SER A 197 -6.39 24.48 6.29
N ILE A 198 -6.41 23.75 5.17
CA ILE A 198 -7.14 24.15 3.95
C ILE A 198 -8.61 23.70 4.01
N PHE A 199 -8.84 22.49 4.51
CA PHE A 199 -10.14 21.84 4.65
C PHE A 199 -10.34 21.42 6.12
N PRO A 200 -10.79 22.34 6.98
CA PRO A 200 -10.94 22.07 8.41
C PRO A 200 -11.84 20.86 8.69
N PRO A 201 -11.48 20.01 9.67
CA PRO A 201 -12.32 18.88 10.07
C PRO A 201 -13.67 19.35 10.59
N VAL A 202 -14.71 18.56 10.36
CA VAL A 202 -16.01 18.75 10.98
C VAL A 202 -16.15 17.78 12.15
N ASN A 203 -16.72 18.23 13.27
CA ASN A 203 -16.91 17.41 14.48
C ASN A 203 -18.19 16.57 14.46
N THR A 204 -18.93 16.55 13.35
CA THR A 204 -20.17 15.78 13.18
C THR A 204 -19.92 14.55 12.33
N TYR A 205 -20.65 13.46 12.59
CA TYR A 205 -20.61 12.27 11.74
C TYR A 205 -21.00 12.63 10.31
N ILE A 206 -20.13 12.27 9.36
CA ILE A 206 -20.39 12.41 7.93
C ILE A 206 -20.47 10.99 7.37
N PRO A 207 -21.61 10.56 6.81
CA PRO A 207 -21.70 9.25 6.18
C PRO A 207 -20.61 9.14 5.09
N PRO A 208 -19.79 8.08 5.10
CA PRO A 208 -18.76 7.93 4.09
C PRO A 208 -19.41 7.75 2.72
N MET A 209 -18.72 8.23 1.68
CA MET A 209 -19.17 8.04 0.32
C MET A 209 -19.29 6.54 0.02
N LYS A 210 -20.49 6.08 -0.33
CA LYS A 210 -20.74 4.68 -0.69
C LYS A 210 -20.20 4.41 -2.07
N LEU A 211 -19.42 3.34 -2.21
CA LEU A 211 -19.02 2.84 -3.51
C LEU A 211 -20.25 2.23 -4.19
N VAL A 212 -20.85 2.95 -5.13
CA VAL A 212 -21.95 2.42 -5.95
C VAL A 212 -21.32 1.64 -7.11
N ARG A 213 -21.49 0.32 -7.11
CA ARG A 213 -21.12 -0.53 -8.26
C ARG A 213 -22.19 -0.41 -9.35
N ASP A 214 -22.24 0.72 -10.05
CA ASP A 214 -23.12 0.89 -11.22
C ASP A 214 -22.33 0.95 -12.53
N LYS A 215 -22.98 0.41 -13.57
CA LYS A 215 -22.48 0.19 -14.93
C LYS A 215 -21.87 1.46 -15.52
N TYR A 216 -20.77 1.29 -16.26
CA TYR A 216 -20.07 2.33 -17.02
C TYR A 216 -21.04 3.37 -17.61
N VAL A 217 -20.83 4.64 -17.27
CA VAL A 217 -21.62 5.78 -17.77
C VAL A 217 -21.27 6.08 -19.24
N THR A 218 -20.14 5.59 -19.72
CA THR A 218 -19.74 5.70 -21.11
C THR A 218 -20.39 4.58 -21.92
N THR A 219 -21.43 4.92 -22.68
CA THR A 219 -21.90 4.08 -23.78
C THR A 219 -21.02 4.36 -25.00
N ASP A 220 -20.47 3.32 -25.61
CA ASP A 220 -19.91 3.42 -26.95
C ASP A 220 -21.02 3.87 -27.90
N LYS A 221 -20.77 4.92 -28.70
CA LYS A 221 -21.58 5.13 -29.90
C LYS A 221 -21.18 4.02 -30.87
N GLU A 222 -22.11 3.13 -31.17
CA GLU A 222 -21.99 2.25 -32.33
C GLU A 222 -21.67 3.13 -33.57
N VAL A 223 -20.55 2.84 -34.23
CA VAL A 223 -20.17 3.37 -35.55
C VAL A 223 -20.16 2.21 -36.51
#